data_AF-F0Y1C8-F1
#
_entry.id   AF-F0Y1C8-F1
#
_cell.length_a   1.000
_cell.length_b   1.000
_cell.length_c   1.000
_cell.angle_alpha   90.00
_cell.angle_beta   90.00
_cell.angle_gamma   90.00
#
_symmetry.space_group_name_H-M   'P 1'
#
loop_
_entity.id
_entity.type
_entity.pdbx_description
1 polymer ?
#
loop_
_entity_poly.entity_id
_entity_poly.type
_entity_poly.pdbx_seq_one_letter_code
_entity_poly.pdbx_strand_id
1 'polypeptide(L)'
;MDVKEKFLELLGAAQGDAGVSNETLQRKFPGESYAALLPVINELLAENRLELLKEEGKQDLTYRLRDKAQAEKLSELTNEQLLVLQVVERAENAGVWLRDIKNATSMQQQTLNKALKVLESRKLVKTVKSVQQKTKKLYMAYDLVPTREVSGGPWYTDQEFDHEFVGAIKKIVVKYVQSVQTSTLDEIHGALERSGIATVPLSVADVKLVIDTLLCDSKLEEFTAVTAASKASRYKIAKPAVDVAWVGEVPAGCVPEAPGRRYCADGRHAPASCQYLQKWLEQDDDDELECTGVRRS
;
A
#
# COMPACT_ATOMS: atom_id res chain seq x y z
N MET A 1 -11.48 -50.00 13.50
CA MET A 1 -11.08 -48.60 13.25
C MET A 1 -10.06 -48.63 12.15
N ASP A 2 -10.43 -48.06 11.01
CA ASP A 2 -9.58 -47.98 9.84
C ASP A 2 -8.29 -47.21 10.21
N VAL A 3 -7.15 -47.60 9.64
CA VAL A 3 -5.87 -46.93 9.88
C VAL A 3 -5.97 -45.45 9.47
N LYS A 4 -6.82 -45.16 8.46
CA LYS A 4 -7.17 -43.82 7.98
C LYS A 4 -7.87 -42.96 9.04
N GLU A 5 -8.83 -43.50 9.78
CA GLU A 5 -9.57 -42.74 10.81
C GLU A 5 -8.67 -42.38 11.99
N LYS A 6 -7.87 -43.33 12.49
CA LYS A 6 -6.92 -43.09 13.58
C LYS A 6 -5.85 -42.07 13.20
N PHE A 7 -5.41 -42.09 11.94
CA PHE A 7 -4.44 -41.13 11.43
C PHE A 7 -5.03 -39.71 11.33
N LEU A 8 -6.27 -39.59 10.85
CA LEU A 8 -6.99 -38.31 10.80
C LEU A 8 -7.29 -37.76 12.20
N GLU A 9 -7.65 -38.60 13.17
CA GLU A 9 -7.82 -38.17 14.57
C GLU A 9 -6.51 -37.68 15.19
N LEU A 10 -5.39 -38.34 14.91
CA LEU A 10 -4.07 -37.96 15.40
C LEU A 10 -3.65 -36.59 14.85
N LEU A 11 -3.87 -36.37 13.55
CA LEU A 11 -3.60 -35.07 12.92
C LEU A 11 -4.59 -33.99 13.37
N GLY A 12 -5.86 -34.33 13.62
CA GLY A 12 -6.86 -33.42 14.17
C GLY A 12 -6.58 -33.02 15.62
N ALA A 13 -6.07 -33.93 16.43
CA ALA A 13 -5.67 -33.66 17.82
C ALA A 13 -4.37 -32.82 17.92
N ALA A 14 -3.58 -32.77 16.84
CA ALA A 14 -2.36 -31.97 16.74
C ALA A 14 -2.60 -30.59 16.08
N GLN A 15 -3.85 -30.09 16.07
CA GLN A 15 -4.20 -28.74 15.60
C GLN A 15 -3.57 -27.65 16.48
N GLY A 16 -2.30 -27.39 16.25
CA GLY A 16 -1.57 -26.29 16.87
C GLY A 16 -0.23 -26.13 16.20
N ASP A 17 -0.23 -25.54 15.00
CA ASP A 17 0.89 -25.04 14.16
C ASP A 17 2.08 -26.00 13.87
N ALA A 18 2.55 -26.74 14.87
CA ALA A 18 3.48 -27.85 14.78
C ALA A 18 2.72 -29.12 14.37
N GLY A 19 2.75 -29.47 13.08
CA GLY A 19 2.22 -30.75 12.59
C GLY A 19 2.90 -31.97 13.26
N VAL A 20 2.55 -33.16 12.79
CA VAL A 20 3.05 -34.41 13.40
C VAL A 20 4.34 -34.86 12.73
N SER A 21 5.43 -34.99 13.49
CA SER A 21 6.72 -35.48 12.97
C SER A 21 6.67 -36.96 12.60
N ASN A 22 7.49 -37.36 11.63
CA ASN A 22 7.65 -38.76 11.23
C ASN A 22 8.01 -39.69 12.42
N GLU A 23 8.86 -39.23 13.34
CA GLU A 23 9.19 -39.98 14.57
C GLU A 23 7.96 -40.23 15.45
N THR A 24 7.06 -39.26 15.55
CA THR A 24 5.81 -39.39 16.33
C THR A 24 4.86 -40.39 15.66
N LEU A 25 4.84 -40.44 14.32
CA LEU A 25 4.07 -41.43 13.56
C LEU A 25 4.62 -42.85 13.76
N GLN A 26 5.93 -43.03 13.69
CA GLN A 26 6.57 -44.35 13.93
C GLN A 26 6.35 -44.85 15.36
N ARG A 27 6.35 -43.94 16.35
CA ARG A 27 6.06 -44.29 17.75
C ARG A 27 4.60 -44.68 17.98
N LYS A 28 3.64 -44.01 17.33
CA LYS A 28 2.20 -44.29 17.49
C LYS A 28 1.71 -45.45 16.61
N PHE A 29 2.41 -45.73 15.50
CA PHE A 29 2.13 -46.86 14.60
C PHE A 29 3.42 -47.68 14.38
N PRO A 30 3.77 -48.62 15.25
CA PRO A 30 4.95 -49.47 15.04
C PRO A 30 4.72 -50.54 13.97
N GLY A 31 5.73 -50.77 13.14
CA GLY A 31 5.85 -51.95 12.26
C GLY A 31 4.80 -52.02 11.13
N GLU A 32 3.96 -53.06 11.16
CA GLU A 32 3.00 -53.39 10.09
C GLU A 32 1.92 -52.31 9.89
N SER A 33 1.56 -51.59 10.95
CA SER A 33 0.61 -50.48 10.86
C SER A 33 1.20 -49.24 10.16
N TYR A 34 2.52 -49.05 10.20
CA TYR A 34 3.18 -47.98 9.43
C TYR A 34 3.25 -48.32 7.94
N ALA A 35 3.51 -49.60 7.60
CA ALA A 35 3.47 -50.06 6.21
C ALA A 35 2.06 -49.90 5.59
N ALA A 36 1.01 -50.15 6.38
CA ALA A 36 -0.38 -49.88 5.98
C ALA A 36 -0.73 -48.38 5.95
N LEU A 37 0.02 -47.53 6.64
CA LEU A 37 -0.18 -46.08 6.66
C LEU A 37 0.42 -45.38 5.43
N LEU A 38 1.52 -45.89 4.87
CA LEU A 38 2.14 -45.34 3.65
C LEU A 38 1.19 -45.16 2.46
N PRO A 39 0.34 -46.14 2.06
CA PRO A 39 -0.62 -45.94 0.99
C PRO A 39 -1.69 -44.90 1.36
N VAL A 40 -2.11 -44.85 2.63
CA VAL A 40 -3.08 -43.85 3.11
C VAL A 40 -2.47 -42.44 3.09
N ILE A 41 -1.19 -42.29 3.43
CA ILE A 41 -0.45 -41.03 3.32
C ILE A 41 -0.39 -40.61 1.85
N ASN A 42 -0.03 -41.51 0.94
CA ASN A 42 0.03 -41.20 -0.50
C ASN A 42 -1.35 -40.82 -1.07
N GLU A 43 -2.43 -41.49 -0.62
CA GLU A 43 -3.80 -41.14 -0.98
C GLU A 43 -4.17 -39.75 -0.47
N LEU A 44 -3.91 -39.45 0.81
CA LEU A 44 -4.22 -38.13 1.39
C LEU A 44 -3.35 -37.00 0.82
N LEU A 45 -2.12 -37.31 0.38
CA LEU A 45 -1.26 -36.39 -0.38
C LEU A 45 -1.81 -36.15 -1.78
N ALA A 46 -2.27 -37.19 -2.47
CA ALA A 46 -2.91 -37.08 -3.78
C ALA A 46 -4.23 -36.27 -3.70
N GLU A 47 -4.97 -36.40 -2.60
CA GLU A 47 -6.16 -35.60 -2.31
C GLU A 47 -5.85 -34.18 -1.81
N ASN A 48 -4.57 -33.77 -1.68
CA ASN A 48 -4.14 -32.48 -1.13
C ASN A 48 -4.64 -32.17 0.29
N ARG A 49 -5.09 -33.20 1.01
CA ARG A 49 -5.57 -33.09 2.40
C ARG A 49 -4.45 -33.09 3.43
N LEU A 50 -3.23 -33.39 2.97
CA LEU A 50 -2.05 -33.51 3.80
C LEU A 50 -0.94 -32.64 3.23
N GLU A 51 -0.31 -31.85 4.09
CA GLU A 51 0.82 -30.99 3.75
C GLU A 51 2.09 -31.53 4.39
N LEU A 52 3.13 -31.67 3.58
CA LEU A 52 4.47 -32.03 4.00
C LEU A 52 5.28 -30.76 4.24
N LEU A 53 5.57 -30.49 5.50
CA LEU A 53 6.49 -29.42 5.90
C LEU A 53 7.84 -30.05 6.21
N LYS A 54 8.90 -29.49 5.61
CA LYS A 54 10.29 -29.84 5.93
C LYS A 54 10.91 -28.65 6.66
N GLU A 55 11.27 -28.81 7.92
CA GLU A 55 12.02 -27.79 8.65
C GLU A 55 13.45 -27.71 8.10
N GLU A 56 13.96 -26.49 7.88
CA GLU A 56 15.35 -26.29 7.47
C GLU A 56 16.30 -26.78 8.59
N GLY A 57 17.05 -27.85 8.31
CA GLY A 57 18.08 -28.40 9.21
C GLY A 57 17.74 -29.74 9.86
N LYS A 58 16.48 -30.21 9.82
CA LYS A 58 16.11 -31.57 10.25
C LYS A 58 15.71 -32.42 9.05
N GLN A 59 16.06 -33.71 9.06
CA GLN A 59 15.59 -34.67 8.06
C GLN A 59 14.14 -35.11 8.30
N ASP A 60 13.53 -34.67 9.40
CA ASP A 60 12.17 -35.04 9.75
C ASP A 60 11.13 -34.27 8.94
N LEU A 61 10.27 -35.05 8.29
CA LEU A 61 9.07 -34.56 7.63
C LEU A 61 7.97 -34.41 8.68
N THR A 62 7.34 -33.25 8.67
CA THR A 62 6.20 -32.93 9.51
C THR A 62 4.93 -32.92 8.66
N TYR A 63 3.93 -33.69 9.09
CA TYR A 63 2.68 -33.85 8.38
C TYR A 63 1.59 -32.98 9.01
N ARG A 64 0.96 -32.13 8.21
CA ARG A 64 -0.13 -31.24 8.65
C ARG A 64 -1.41 -31.55 7.88
N LEU A 65 -2.53 -31.62 8.58
CA LEU A 65 -3.84 -31.78 7.93
C LEU A 65 -4.33 -30.43 7.42
N ARG A 66 -4.73 -30.37 6.15
CA ARG A 66 -5.42 -29.21 5.58
C ARG A 66 -6.94 -29.36 5.76
N ASP A 67 -7.63 -28.25 5.92
CA ASP A 67 -9.09 -28.24 6.02
C ASP A 67 -9.71 -28.80 4.72
N LYS A 68 -10.83 -29.53 4.82
CA LYS A 68 -11.52 -30.14 3.67
C LYS A 68 -11.88 -29.12 2.60
N ALA A 69 -12.32 -27.93 3.01
CA ALA A 69 -12.67 -26.84 2.08
C ALA A 69 -11.45 -26.22 1.37
N GLN A 70 -10.27 -26.26 1.99
CA GLN A 70 -9.01 -25.84 1.36
C GLN A 70 -8.47 -26.94 0.46
N ALA A 71 -8.55 -28.20 0.90
CA ALA A 71 -8.12 -29.35 0.12
C ALA A 71 -8.88 -29.51 -1.19
N GLU A 72 -10.20 -29.30 -1.22
CA GLU A 72 -11.00 -29.34 -2.46
C GLU A 72 -10.61 -28.20 -3.44
N LYS A 73 -10.30 -27.01 -2.92
CA LYS A 73 -9.80 -25.89 -3.74
C LYS A 73 -8.41 -26.16 -4.32
N LEU A 74 -7.61 -26.98 -3.63
CA LEU A 74 -6.24 -27.32 -3.98
C LEU A 74 -6.12 -28.61 -4.80
N SER A 75 -7.07 -29.55 -4.68
CA SER A 75 -7.06 -30.85 -5.37
C SER A 75 -7.22 -30.72 -6.87
N GLU A 76 -7.86 -29.65 -7.34
CA GLU A 76 -7.99 -29.35 -8.78
C GLU A 76 -6.76 -28.65 -9.37
N LEU A 77 -5.76 -28.30 -8.55
CA LEU A 77 -4.55 -27.61 -9.01
C LEU A 77 -3.49 -28.62 -9.44
N THR A 78 -2.76 -28.27 -10.49
CA THR A 78 -1.57 -29.02 -10.91
C THR A 78 -0.43 -28.81 -9.91
N ASN A 79 0.48 -29.78 -9.76
CA ASN A 79 1.68 -29.66 -8.92
C ASN A 79 2.45 -28.35 -9.13
N GLU A 80 2.51 -27.86 -10.37
CA GLU A 80 3.17 -26.59 -10.70
C GLU A 80 2.47 -25.37 -10.09
N GLN A 81 1.13 -25.35 -10.13
CA GLN A 81 0.31 -24.28 -9.57
C GLN A 81 0.37 -24.29 -8.04
N LEU A 82 0.43 -25.49 -7.45
CA LEU A 82 0.56 -25.68 -6.01
C LEU A 82 1.89 -25.17 -5.48
N LEU A 83 2.97 -25.41 -6.22
CA LEU A 83 4.29 -24.87 -5.88
C LEU A 83 4.31 -23.33 -5.94
N VAL A 84 3.70 -22.74 -6.98
CA VAL A 84 3.58 -21.28 -7.09
C VAL A 84 2.77 -20.71 -5.92
N LEU A 85 1.65 -21.34 -5.57
CA LEU A 85 0.82 -20.91 -4.45
C LEU A 85 1.60 -20.95 -3.13
N GLN A 86 2.36 -22.02 -2.88
CA GLN A 86 3.18 -22.13 -1.67
C GLN A 86 4.24 -21.03 -1.57
N VAL A 87 4.86 -20.63 -2.69
CA VAL A 87 5.82 -19.51 -2.70
C VAL A 87 5.12 -18.18 -2.41
N VAL A 88 3.91 -17.98 -2.93
CA VAL A 88 3.12 -16.77 -2.67
C VAL A 88 2.66 -16.70 -1.20
N GLU A 89 2.23 -17.83 -0.63
CA GLU A 89 1.82 -17.91 0.78
C GLU A 89 2.97 -17.60 1.74
N ARG A 90 4.20 -18.05 1.43
CA ARG A 90 5.41 -17.71 2.21
C ARG A 90 5.74 -16.21 2.21
N ALA A 91 5.27 -15.44 1.22
CA ALA A 91 5.53 -14.00 1.12
C ALA A 91 4.46 -13.13 1.81
N GLU A 92 3.38 -13.76 2.30
CA GLU A 92 2.30 -13.14 3.09
C GLU A 92 1.88 -11.74 2.58
N ASN A 93 2.08 -10.71 3.42
CA ASN A 93 1.58 -9.35 3.19
C ASN A 93 2.50 -8.49 2.31
N ALA A 94 3.78 -8.86 2.16
CA ALA A 94 4.72 -8.15 1.31
C ALA A 94 4.50 -8.46 -0.18
N GLY A 95 3.92 -9.64 -0.45
CA GLY A 95 3.77 -10.17 -1.80
C GLY A 95 5.12 -10.54 -2.44
N VAL A 96 5.06 -11.28 -3.55
CA VAL A 96 6.24 -11.79 -4.24
C VAL A 96 6.28 -11.35 -5.69
N TRP A 97 7.45 -10.95 -6.16
CA TRP A 97 7.64 -10.54 -7.56
C TRP A 97 7.74 -11.77 -8.48
N LEU A 98 7.19 -11.68 -9.68
CA LEU A 98 7.29 -12.69 -10.74
C LEU A 98 8.72 -13.27 -10.93
N ARG A 99 9.75 -12.43 -10.83
CA ARG A 99 11.16 -12.87 -10.95
C ARG A 99 11.55 -13.80 -9.80
N ASP A 100 11.12 -13.47 -8.59
CA ASP A 100 11.44 -14.23 -7.39
C ASP A 100 10.66 -15.55 -7.37
N ILE A 101 9.38 -15.54 -7.80
CA ILE A 101 8.62 -16.78 -8.03
C ILE A 101 9.34 -17.66 -9.05
N LYS A 102 9.79 -17.09 -10.17
CA LYS A 102 10.52 -17.85 -11.20
C LYS A 102 11.81 -18.47 -10.65
N ASN A 103 12.57 -17.73 -9.84
CA ASN A 103 13.79 -18.24 -9.23
C ASN A 103 13.50 -19.33 -8.19
N ALA A 104 12.42 -19.19 -7.42
CA ALA A 104 12.02 -20.17 -6.40
C ALA A 104 11.46 -21.46 -7.02
N THR A 105 10.68 -21.37 -8.10
CA THR A 105 10.08 -22.55 -8.75
C THR A 105 10.92 -23.15 -9.86
N SER A 106 11.94 -22.43 -10.35
CA SER A 106 12.78 -22.80 -11.52
C SER A 106 11.96 -23.13 -12.79
N MET A 107 10.77 -22.55 -12.93
CA MET A 107 9.86 -22.82 -14.03
C MET A 107 10.12 -21.96 -15.27
N GLN A 108 9.71 -22.46 -16.44
CA GLN A 108 9.70 -21.67 -17.66
C GLN A 108 8.64 -20.56 -17.58
N GLN A 109 8.97 -19.36 -18.09
CA GLN A 109 8.14 -18.16 -17.96
C GLN A 109 6.71 -18.33 -18.49
N GLN A 110 6.53 -19.08 -19.60
CA GLN A 110 5.22 -19.31 -20.20
C GLN A 110 4.32 -20.15 -19.30
N THR A 111 4.87 -21.20 -18.69
CA THR A 111 4.18 -22.09 -17.75
C THR A 111 3.80 -21.33 -16.47
N LEU A 112 4.73 -20.55 -15.91
CA LEU A 112 4.47 -19.70 -14.75
C LEU A 112 3.32 -18.70 -14.99
N ASN A 113 3.31 -18.03 -16.15
CA ASN A 113 2.24 -17.09 -16.50
C ASN A 113 0.87 -17.79 -16.67
N LYS A 114 0.84 -19.02 -17.19
CA LYS A 114 -0.39 -19.82 -17.28
C LYS A 114 -0.89 -20.22 -15.90
N ALA A 115 0.01 -20.70 -15.03
CA ALA A 115 -0.31 -21.08 -13.66
C ALA A 115 -0.89 -19.89 -12.87
N LEU A 116 -0.25 -18.73 -12.94
CA LEU A 116 -0.73 -17.51 -12.27
C LEU A 116 -2.10 -17.06 -12.77
N LYS A 117 -2.40 -17.15 -14.08
CA LYS A 117 -3.73 -16.85 -14.62
C LYS A 117 -4.82 -17.78 -14.08
N VAL A 118 -4.51 -19.07 -13.90
CA VAL A 118 -5.44 -20.05 -13.32
C VAL A 118 -5.65 -19.77 -11.82
N LEU A 119 -4.58 -19.43 -11.09
CA LEU A 119 -4.68 -19.06 -9.68
C LEU A 119 -5.47 -17.75 -9.47
N GLU A 120 -5.35 -16.80 -10.40
CA GLU A 120 -6.09 -15.53 -10.41
C GLU A 120 -7.57 -15.75 -10.76
N SER A 121 -7.88 -16.59 -11.76
CA SER A 121 -9.28 -16.90 -12.12
C SER A 121 -10.02 -17.62 -11.00
N ARG A 122 -9.31 -18.43 -10.20
CA ARG A 122 -9.84 -19.13 -9.02
C ARG A 122 -9.88 -18.26 -7.75
N LYS A 123 -9.47 -16.98 -7.82
CA LYS A 123 -9.39 -16.07 -6.67
C LYS A 123 -8.54 -16.61 -5.51
N LEU A 124 -7.47 -17.32 -5.79
CA LEU A 124 -6.49 -17.76 -4.78
C LEU A 124 -5.35 -16.75 -4.65
N VAL A 125 -4.96 -16.16 -5.78
CA VAL A 125 -3.90 -15.15 -5.87
C VAL A 125 -4.49 -13.90 -6.51
N LYS A 126 -4.07 -12.73 -6.03
CA LYS A 126 -4.34 -11.44 -6.67
C LYS A 126 -3.06 -10.74 -7.09
N THR A 127 -3.16 -9.97 -8.17
CA THR A 127 -2.07 -9.14 -8.66
C THR A 127 -2.14 -7.76 -8.02
N VAL A 128 -1.09 -7.36 -7.32
CA VAL A 128 -0.93 -6.01 -6.74
C VAL A 128 0.26 -5.33 -7.40
N LYS A 129 0.12 -4.08 -7.84
CA LYS A 129 1.28 -3.31 -8.30
C LYS A 129 1.86 -2.54 -7.13
N SER A 130 3.19 -2.49 -7.05
CA SER A 130 3.87 -1.70 -6.02
C SER A 130 3.74 -0.20 -6.31
N VAL A 131 3.34 0.59 -5.31
CA VAL A 131 3.33 2.07 -5.42
C VAL A 131 4.74 2.63 -5.55
N GLN A 132 5.72 2.08 -4.83
CA GLN A 132 7.12 2.49 -4.90
C GLN A 132 7.76 2.15 -6.26
N GLN A 133 7.37 1.02 -6.85
CA GLN A 133 7.94 0.51 -8.10
C GLN A 133 6.83 0.21 -9.10
N LYS A 134 6.34 1.26 -9.78
CA LYS A 134 5.18 1.23 -10.71
C LYS A 134 5.25 0.13 -11.79
N THR A 135 6.44 -0.32 -12.17
CA THR A 135 6.64 -1.37 -13.19
C THR A 135 6.62 -2.79 -12.64
N LYS A 136 6.70 -2.97 -11.31
CA LYS A 136 6.74 -4.29 -10.68
C LYS A 136 5.34 -4.78 -10.30
N LYS A 137 5.01 -5.97 -10.80
CA LYS A 137 3.82 -6.73 -10.43
C LYS A 137 4.18 -7.71 -9.31
N LEU A 138 3.53 -7.53 -8.17
CA LEU A 138 3.60 -8.41 -7.01
C LEU A 138 2.36 -9.33 -7.04
N TYR A 139 2.54 -10.55 -6.60
CA TYR A 139 1.46 -11.52 -6.40
C TYR A 139 1.33 -11.79 -4.91
N MET A 140 0.10 -11.82 -4.43
CA MET A 140 -0.20 -12.13 -3.02
C MET A 140 -1.47 -12.97 -2.91
N ALA A 141 -1.69 -13.61 -1.76
CA ALA A 141 -2.92 -14.35 -1.52
C ALA A 141 -4.14 -13.42 -1.58
N TYR A 142 -5.27 -13.95 -2.06
CA TYR A 142 -6.47 -13.14 -2.31
C TYR A 142 -7.01 -12.48 -1.03
N ASP A 143 -7.01 -13.22 0.07
CA ASP A 143 -7.58 -12.78 1.35
C ASP A 143 -6.67 -11.81 2.12
N LEU A 144 -5.39 -11.69 1.75
CA LEU A 144 -4.41 -10.85 2.47
C LEU A 144 -4.44 -9.40 2.01
N VAL A 145 -4.37 -8.46 2.94
CA VAL A 145 -4.30 -7.03 2.65
C VAL A 145 -2.83 -6.61 2.46
N PRO A 146 -2.48 -5.90 1.36
CA PRO A 146 -1.10 -5.45 1.14
C PRO A 146 -0.62 -4.53 2.28
N THR A 147 0.66 -4.65 2.64
CA THR A 147 1.25 -3.72 3.61
C THR A 147 1.21 -2.28 3.11
N ARG A 148 1.34 -1.32 4.03
CA ARG A 148 1.36 0.12 3.73
C ARG A 148 2.47 0.50 2.74
N GLU A 149 3.61 -0.19 2.78
CA GLU A 149 4.73 0.05 1.86
C GLU A 149 4.40 -0.32 0.42
N VAL A 150 3.58 -1.37 0.24
CA VAL A 150 3.15 -1.84 -1.08
C VAL A 150 1.95 -1.02 -1.58
N SER A 151 0.99 -0.73 -0.71
CA SER A 151 -0.24 0.00 -1.03
C SER A 151 -0.09 1.53 -1.06
N GLY A 152 0.96 2.09 -0.48
CA GLY A 152 1.17 3.54 -0.39
C GLY A 152 0.37 4.24 0.73
N GLY A 153 -0.40 3.48 1.52
CA GLY A 153 -1.27 4.04 2.56
C GLY A 153 -2.59 4.62 2.02
N PRO A 154 -3.32 5.42 2.81
CA PRO A 154 -4.68 5.85 2.48
C PRO A 154 -4.75 6.90 1.36
N TRP A 155 -3.61 7.34 0.83
CA TRP A 155 -3.50 8.40 -0.17
C TRP A 155 -3.55 7.92 -1.61
N TYR A 156 -3.62 6.60 -1.81
CA TYR A 156 -3.59 5.98 -3.13
C TYR A 156 -4.86 5.19 -3.39
N THR A 157 -5.49 5.49 -4.52
CA THR A 157 -6.63 4.75 -5.07
C THR A 157 -6.17 4.14 -6.38
N ASP A 158 -6.33 2.83 -6.55
CA ASP A 158 -5.92 2.11 -7.77
C ASP A 158 -4.46 2.35 -8.23
N GLN A 159 -3.55 2.57 -7.27
CA GLN A 159 -2.12 2.86 -7.49
C GLN A 159 -1.82 4.28 -8.03
N GLU A 160 -2.82 5.17 -8.07
CA GLU A 160 -2.64 6.58 -8.35
C GLU A 160 -2.80 7.41 -7.09
N PHE A 161 -2.03 8.49 -6.98
CA PHE A 161 -2.12 9.38 -5.83
C PHE A 161 -3.40 10.20 -5.94
N ASP A 162 -4.24 10.12 -4.92
CA ASP A 162 -5.56 10.74 -4.92
C ASP A 162 -5.46 12.22 -4.50
N HIS A 163 -5.15 13.06 -5.47
CA HIS A 163 -5.03 14.51 -5.27
C HIS A 163 -6.35 15.15 -4.82
N GLU A 164 -7.48 14.62 -5.27
CA GLU A 164 -8.81 15.14 -4.93
C GLU A 164 -9.14 14.85 -3.48
N PHE A 165 -8.89 13.62 -3.03
CA PHE A 165 -9.07 13.20 -1.65
C PHE A 165 -8.19 13.99 -0.68
N VAL A 166 -6.89 14.13 -0.99
CA VAL A 166 -5.97 14.94 -0.19
C VAL A 166 -6.41 16.41 -0.17
N GLY A 167 -6.85 16.93 -1.32
CA GLY A 167 -7.40 18.28 -1.44
C GLY A 167 -8.66 18.49 -0.59
N ALA A 168 -9.57 17.51 -0.55
CA ALA A 168 -10.77 17.55 0.27
C ALA A 168 -10.43 17.56 1.76
N ILE A 169 -9.51 16.70 2.21
CA ILE A 169 -9.03 16.67 3.60
C ILE A 169 -8.39 18.00 3.98
N LYS A 170 -7.50 18.54 3.14
CA LYS A 170 -6.90 19.86 3.36
C LYS A 170 -7.95 20.96 3.56
N LYS A 171 -8.99 20.99 2.73
CA LYS A 171 -10.10 21.97 2.84
C LYS A 171 -10.86 21.83 4.16
N ILE A 172 -11.15 20.60 4.60
CA ILE A 172 -11.85 20.34 5.86
C ILE A 172 -11.00 20.78 7.04
N VAL A 173 -9.70 20.42 7.06
CA VAL A 173 -8.78 20.81 8.13
C VAL A 173 -8.72 22.33 8.25
N VAL A 174 -8.54 23.05 7.13
CA VAL A 174 -8.52 24.52 7.12
C VAL A 174 -9.84 25.09 7.62
N LYS A 175 -10.98 24.60 7.12
CA LYS A 175 -12.31 25.07 7.55
C LYS A 175 -12.55 24.83 9.03
N TYR A 176 -12.12 23.69 9.56
CA TYR A 176 -12.24 23.36 10.97
C TYR A 176 -11.40 24.30 11.84
N VAL A 177 -10.10 24.45 11.54
CA VAL A 177 -9.19 25.33 12.28
C VAL A 177 -9.65 26.78 12.21
N GLN A 178 -10.22 27.22 11.07
CA GLN A 178 -10.80 28.56 10.92
C GLN A 178 -11.98 28.79 11.87
N SER A 179 -12.82 27.78 12.10
CA SER A 179 -13.98 27.87 12.99
C SER A 179 -13.62 27.85 14.48
N VAL A 180 -12.60 27.08 14.86
CA VAL A 180 -12.18 26.89 16.26
C VAL A 180 -11.05 27.86 16.66
N GLN A 181 -10.46 28.58 15.71
CA GLN A 181 -9.31 29.48 15.82
C GLN A 181 -7.98 28.79 16.19
N THR A 182 -8.00 27.87 17.15
CA THR A 182 -6.81 27.10 17.57
C THR A 182 -7.17 25.65 17.88
N SER A 183 -6.43 24.69 17.35
CA SER A 183 -6.71 23.26 17.56
C SER A 183 -5.45 22.41 17.73
N THR A 184 -5.55 21.28 18.42
CA THR A 184 -4.47 20.28 18.52
C THR A 184 -4.56 19.23 17.40
N LEU A 185 -3.51 18.43 17.23
CA LEU A 185 -3.49 17.33 16.25
C LEU A 185 -4.65 16.34 16.49
N ASP A 186 -4.89 15.96 17.74
CA ASP A 186 -5.92 15.00 18.12
C ASP A 186 -7.34 15.54 17.88
N GLU A 187 -7.55 16.84 18.15
CA GLU A 187 -8.83 17.51 17.87
C GLU A 187 -9.13 17.54 16.37
N ILE A 188 -8.11 17.78 15.54
CA ILE A 188 -8.24 17.77 14.07
C ILE A 188 -8.51 16.36 13.57
N HIS A 189 -7.80 15.36 14.09
CA HIS A 189 -8.03 13.94 13.76
C HIS A 189 -9.47 13.51 14.09
N GLY A 190 -9.96 13.79 15.30
CA GLY A 190 -11.34 13.50 15.69
C GLY A 190 -12.39 14.33 14.93
N ALA A 191 -12.05 15.51 14.41
CA ALA A 191 -12.93 16.26 13.50
C ALA A 191 -13.02 15.60 12.12
N LEU A 192 -11.92 15.07 11.60
CA LEU A 192 -11.88 14.34 10.34
C LEU A 192 -12.68 13.03 10.41
N GLU A 193 -12.55 12.27 11.49
CA GLU A 193 -13.35 11.05 11.71
C GLU A 193 -14.85 11.34 11.72
N ARG A 194 -15.27 12.42 12.40
CA ARG A 194 -16.67 12.86 12.44
C ARG A 194 -17.19 13.35 11.10
N SER A 195 -16.32 13.84 10.22
CA SER A 195 -16.72 14.33 8.90
C SER A 195 -17.17 13.20 7.95
N GLY A 196 -16.74 11.96 8.19
CA GLY A 196 -17.12 10.79 7.39
C GLY A 196 -16.63 10.81 5.94
N ILE A 197 -15.70 11.70 5.58
CA ILE A 197 -15.22 11.88 4.21
C ILE A 197 -14.13 10.86 3.84
N ALA A 198 -13.44 10.30 4.84
CA ALA A 198 -12.42 9.29 4.62
C ALA A 198 -13.06 7.90 4.46
N THR A 199 -13.00 7.34 3.24
CA THR A 199 -13.40 5.96 2.97
C THR A 199 -12.50 4.95 3.70
N VAL A 200 -11.24 5.31 3.91
CA VAL A 200 -10.22 4.50 4.61
C VAL A 200 -9.90 5.18 5.95
N PRO A 201 -9.77 4.44 7.06
CA PRO A 201 -9.41 5.03 8.34
C PRO A 201 -8.04 5.72 8.26
N LEU A 202 -8.00 7.00 8.65
CA LEU A 202 -6.78 7.81 8.67
C LEU A 202 -6.12 7.69 10.04
N SER A 203 -4.83 7.36 10.07
CA SER A 203 -4.06 7.38 11.32
C SER A 203 -3.70 8.82 11.73
N VAL A 204 -3.33 9.01 13.00
CA VAL A 204 -2.83 10.31 13.49
C VAL A 204 -1.60 10.78 12.70
N ALA A 205 -0.73 9.84 12.28
CA ALA A 205 0.43 10.14 11.44
C ALA A 205 0.05 10.64 10.05
N ASP A 206 -1.05 10.12 9.47
CA ASP A 206 -1.57 10.56 8.18
C ASP A 206 -2.07 12.01 8.26
N VAL A 207 -2.86 12.32 9.30
CA VAL A 207 -3.35 13.70 9.53
C VAL A 207 -2.19 14.65 9.77
N LYS A 208 -1.14 14.21 10.49
CA LYS A 208 0.06 15.01 10.67
C LYS A 208 0.73 15.37 9.34
N LEU A 209 0.87 14.44 8.39
CA LEU A 209 1.44 14.73 7.07
C LEU A 209 0.63 15.78 6.31
N VAL A 210 -0.70 15.74 6.42
CA VAL A 210 -1.57 16.76 5.80
C VAL A 210 -1.33 18.14 6.44
N ILE A 211 -1.25 18.19 7.77
CA ILE A 211 -0.96 19.43 8.49
C ILE A 211 0.42 19.96 8.12
N ASP A 212 1.45 19.12 8.12
CA ASP A 212 2.82 19.50 7.73
C ASP A 212 2.84 20.08 6.30
N THR A 213 2.04 19.52 5.39
CA THR A 213 1.88 20.08 4.04
C THR A 213 1.19 21.45 4.06
N LEU A 214 0.18 21.65 4.92
CA LEU A 214 -0.50 22.93 5.08
C LEU A 214 0.39 24.00 5.76
N LEU A 215 1.32 23.58 6.62
CA LEU A 215 2.37 24.45 7.17
C LEU A 215 3.32 24.89 6.06
N CYS A 216 3.76 23.97 5.19
CA CYS A 216 4.57 24.30 4.01
C CYS A 216 3.84 25.22 3.02
N ASP A 217 2.53 25.01 2.82
CA ASP A 217 1.67 25.86 1.99
C ASP A 217 1.41 27.24 2.65
N SER A 218 1.97 27.51 3.85
CA SER A 218 1.73 28.73 4.64
C SER A 218 0.26 29.02 4.92
N LYS A 219 -0.59 27.98 4.97
CA LYS A 219 -2.02 28.09 5.29
C LYS A 219 -2.29 27.93 6.78
N LEU A 220 -1.42 27.18 7.47
CA LEU A 220 -1.44 26.99 8.92
C LEU A 220 -0.15 27.51 9.54
N GLU A 221 -0.25 27.95 10.79
CA GLU A 221 0.89 28.24 11.66
C GLU A 221 0.85 27.26 12.85
N GLU A 222 2.00 26.67 13.17
CA GLU A 222 2.19 25.90 14.40
C GLU A 222 2.75 26.81 15.49
N PHE A 223 2.17 26.73 16.69
CA PHE A 223 2.74 27.34 17.87
C PHE A 223 2.70 26.35 19.02
N THR A 224 3.74 26.42 19.85
CA THR A 224 3.79 25.63 21.06
C THR A 224 3.11 26.40 22.19
N ALA A 225 1.99 25.88 22.68
CA ALA A 225 1.43 26.35 23.94
C ALA A 225 2.26 25.76 25.08
N VAL A 226 3.08 26.58 25.73
CA VAL A 226 3.84 26.18 26.91
C VAL A 226 2.94 26.40 28.13
N THR A 227 2.47 25.33 28.73
CA THR A 227 1.85 25.35 30.05
C THR A 227 2.82 24.74 31.07
N ALA A 228 2.67 25.06 32.36
CA ALA A 228 3.54 24.55 33.41
C ALA A 228 3.61 23.00 33.49
N ALA A 229 2.68 22.29 32.85
CA ALA A 229 2.55 20.83 32.89
C ALA A 229 2.82 20.12 31.55
N SER A 230 2.71 20.79 30.39
CA SER A 230 2.92 20.15 29.09
C SER A 230 3.27 21.12 27.96
N LYS A 231 4.08 20.62 27.01
CA LYS A 231 4.42 21.27 25.75
C LYS A 231 3.53 20.66 24.66
N ALA A 232 2.47 21.35 24.26
CA ALA A 232 1.54 20.88 23.24
C ALA A 232 1.59 21.76 21.98
N SER A 233 1.77 21.14 20.82
CA SER A 233 1.67 21.81 19.52
C SER A 233 0.21 22.12 19.22
N ARG A 234 -0.07 23.37 18.88
CA ARG A 234 -1.38 23.85 18.42
C ARG A 234 -1.24 24.50 17.06
N TYR A 235 -2.30 24.42 16.29
CA TYR A 235 -2.38 24.92 14.93
C TYR A 235 -3.46 26.00 14.85
N LYS A 236 -3.17 27.06 14.10
CA LYS A 236 -4.11 28.14 13.76
C LYS A 236 -3.97 28.50 12.29
N ILE A 237 -4.94 29.23 11.73
CA ILE A 237 -4.84 29.77 10.37
C ILE A 237 -3.69 30.77 10.33
N ALA A 238 -2.82 30.61 9.32
CA ALA A 238 -1.74 31.54 9.06
C ALA A 238 -2.31 32.87 8.59
N LYS A 239 -1.76 33.98 9.10
CA LYS A 239 -2.06 35.29 8.52
C LYS A 239 -1.07 35.53 7.38
N PRO A 240 -1.51 35.93 6.18
CA PRO A 240 -0.58 36.30 5.13
C PRO A 240 0.34 37.40 5.66
N ALA A 241 1.66 37.14 5.60
CA ALA A 241 2.66 38.07 6.13
C ALA A 241 2.69 39.39 5.35
N VAL A 242 2.27 39.35 4.09
CA VAL A 242 2.16 40.49 3.17
C VAL A 242 0.90 40.31 2.35
N ASP A 243 0.16 41.40 2.14
CA ASP A 243 -0.91 41.43 1.14
C ASP A 243 -0.27 41.40 -0.25
N VAL A 244 -0.28 40.22 -0.87
CA VAL A 244 0.29 39.99 -2.21
C VAL A 244 -0.73 40.21 -3.33
N ALA A 245 -1.95 40.67 -3.03
CA ALA A 245 -2.96 40.94 -4.05
C ALA A 245 -2.42 41.89 -5.13
N TRP A 246 -1.76 42.98 -4.69
CA TRP A 246 -1.10 43.93 -5.58
C TRP A 246 0.07 43.33 -6.37
N VAL A 247 0.82 42.37 -5.82
CA VAL A 247 1.98 41.77 -6.52
C VAL A 247 1.52 40.77 -7.58
N GLY A 248 0.39 40.09 -7.36
CA GLY A 248 -0.24 39.19 -8.33
C GLY A 248 -0.85 39.94 -9.53
N GLU A 249 -1.20 41.21 -9.35
CA GLU A 249 -1.61 42.14 -10.42
C GLU A 249 -0.41 42.66 -11.24
N VAL A 250 0.81 42.19 -10.99
CA VAL A 250 1.97 42.58 -11.79
C VAL A 250 2.60 41.32 -12.41
N PRO A 251 2.80 41.29 -13.74
CA PRO A 251 3.50 40.20 -14.43
C PRO A 251 4.80 39.80 -13.72
N ALA A 252 4.96 38.50 -13.44
CA ALA A 252 6.12 37.94 -12.72
C ALA A 252 7.50 38.20 -13.37
N GLY A 253 7.55 38.84 -14.55
CA GLY A 253 8.76 39.33 -15.21
C GLY A 253 9.15 40.78 -14.88
N CYS A 254 8.33 41.51 -14.11
CA CYS A 254 8.49 42.95 -13.87
C CYS A 254 8.67 43.32 -12.39
N VAL A 255 8.87 42.35 -11.50
CA VAL A 255 9.16 42.64 -10.09
C VAL A 255 10.61 43.17 -9.98
N PRO A 256 10.82 44.41 -9.49
CA PRO A 256 12.14 44.85 -9.10
C PRO A 256 12.56 44.02 -7.89
N GLU A 257 13.72 43.38 -7.95
CA GLU A 257 14.37 42.66 -6.84
C GLU A 257 13.99 41.17 -6.64
N ALA A 258 14.47 40.33 -7.57
CA ALA A 258 15.02 39.03 -7.18
C ALA A 258 16.56 39.14 -7.15
N PRO A 259 17.24 38.94 -6.00
CA PRO A 259 18.68 39.03 -5.93
C PRO A 259 19.31 37.89 -6.75
N GLY A 260 19.95 38.24 -7.87
CA GLY A 260 20.75 37.32 -8.67
C GLY A 260 20.37 37.13 -10.15
N ARG A 261 19.29 37.74 -10.65
CA ARG A 261 18.95 37.71 -12.08
C ARG A 261 18.86 39.12 -12.68
N ARG A 262 20.00 39.65 -13.10
CA ARG A 262 20.05 40.82 -14.01
C ARG A 262 19.82 40.34 -15.45
N TYR A 263 18.59 40.01 -15.83
CA TYR A 263 18.24 39.72 -17.23
C TYR A 263 17.88 40.99 -18.03
N CYS A 264 17.64 42.11 -17.34
CA CYS A 264 17.30 43.39 -17.95
C CYS A 264 18.50 44.34 -18.11
N ALA A 265 19.70 43.94 -17.66
CA ALA A 265 20.89 44.82 -17.71
C ALA A 265 21.60 44.78 -19.07
N ASP A 266 21.35 43.76 -19.88
CA ASP A 266 22.03 43.42 -21.12
C ASP A 266 21.20 43.75 -22.37
N GLY A 267 20.09 44.50 -22.21
CA GLY A 267 19.28 45.07 -23.30
C GLY A 267 18.53 44.07 -24.19
N ARG A 268 18.77 42.76 -24.04
CA ARG A 268 18.13 41.69 -24.82
C ARG A 268 16.71 41.35 -24.35
N HIS A 269 16.40 41.60 -23.08
CA HIS A 269 15.07 41.41 -22.51
C HIS A 269 14.66 42.71 -21.80
N ALA A 270 14.20 43.69 -22.58
CA ALA A 270 13.71 44.96 -22.08
C ALA A 270 12.19 44.88 -21.84
N PRO A 271 11.64 45.58 -20.83
CA PRO A 271 10.18 45.66 -20.64
C PRO A 271 9.46 46.11 -21.92
N ALA A 272 10.05 47.04 -22.68
CA ALA A 272 9.52 47.53 -23.96
C ALA A 272 9.47 46.47 -25.08
N SER A 273 10.28 45.40 -25.01
CA SER A 273 10.29 44.29 -25.97
C SER A 273 9.69 43.00 -25.40
N CYS A 274 9.13 43.04 -24.17
CA CYS A 274 8.56 41.89 -23.50
C CYS A 274 7.14 41.61 -24.01
N GLN A 275 7.01 40.59 -24.87
CA GLN A 275 5.71 40.17 -25.42
C GLN A 275 4.69 39.75 -24.34
N TYR A 276 5.17 39.24 -23.20
CA TYR A 276 4.28 38.87 -22.08
C TYR A 276 3.71 40.10 -21.40
N LEU A 277 4.52 41.15 -21.19
CA LEU A 277 4.08 42.41 -20.59
C LEU A 277 3.11 43.16 -21.51
N GLN A 278 3.39 43.18 -22.83
CA GLN A 278 2.49 43.78 -23.81
C GLN A 278 1.12 43.09 -23.81
N LYS A 279 1.10 41.75 -23.90
CA LYS A 279 -0.15 40.98 -23.83
C LYS A 279 -0.92 41.17 -22.54
N TRP A 280 -0.21 41.27 -21.40
CA TRP A 280 -0.84 41.50 -20.11
C TRP A 280 -1.44 42.92 -20.01
N LEU A 281 -0.76 43.93 -20.54
CA LEU A 281 -1.28 45.31 -20.62
C LEU A 281 -2.45 45.47 -21.60
N GLU A 282 -2.58 44.55 -22.56
CA GLU A 282 -3.65 44.50 -23.56
C GLU A 282 -4.87 43.68 -23.11
N GLN A 283 -4.85 43.07 -21.92
CA GLN A 283 -6.01 42.36 -21.37
C GLN A 283 -7.04 43.36 -20.84
N ASP A 284 -8.20 43.44 -21.47
CA ASP A 284 -9.39 44.11 -20.91
C ASP A 284 -9.99 43.21 -19.80
N ASP A 285 -10.54 43.81 -18.73
CA ASP A 285 -11.01 43.15 -17.49
C ASP A 285 -12.11 42.05 -17.67
N ASP A 286 -12.57 41.78 -18.90
CA ASP A 286 -13.71 40.90 -19.20
C ASP A 286 -13.34 39.46 -19.65
N ASP A 287 -12.06 39.11 -19.84
CA ASP A 287 -11.67 37.76 -20.27
C ASP A 287 -11.43 36.80 -19.08
N GLU A 288 -12.44 35.99 -18.74
CA GLU A 288 -12.29 34.80 -17.87
C GLU A 288 -11.23 33.84 -18.45
N LEU A 289 -10.03 33.88 -17.88
CA LEU A 289 -8.90 33.04 -18.31
C LEU A 289 -9.10 31.56 -17.95
N GLU A 290 -9.55 30.75 -18.92
CA GLU A 290 -9.34 29.30 -18.91
C GLU A 290 -7.83 29.00 -18.91
N CYS A 291 -7.34 28.41 -17.82
CA CYS A 291 -5.93 28.11 -17.63
C CYS A 291 -5.54 26.82 -18.38
N THR A 292 -5.41 26.87 -19.71
CA THR A 292 -4.86 25.75 -20.48
C THR A 292 -3.33 25.78 -20.44
N GLY A 293 -2.75 24.87 -19.65
CA GLY A 293 -1.32 24.69 -19.51
C GLY A 293 -0.62 24.35 -20.83
N VAL A 294 0.33 25.19 -21.24
CA VAL A 294 1.26 24.86 -22.33
C VAL A 294 2.40 24.02 -21.78
N ARG A 295 2.37 22.73 -22.14
CA ARG A 295 3.48 21.78 -21.99
C ARG A 295 4.73 22.33 -22.71
N ARG A 296 5.86 22.35 -22.02
CA ARG A 296 7.16 22.53 -22.66
C ARG A 296 7.67 21.19 -23.19
N SER A 297 8.02 21.19 -24.48
CA SER A 297 8.86 20.22 -25.19
C SER A 297 10.27 20.16 -24.61
#